data_AF-A0A523EGZ1-F1
#
_entry.id   AF-A0A523EGZ1-F1
#
_cell.length_a   1.000
_cell.length_b   1.000
_cell.length_c   1.000
_cell.angle_alpha   90.00
_cell.angle_beta   90.00
_cell.angle_gamma   90.00
#
_symmetry.space_group_name_H-M   'P 1'
#
loop_
_entity.id
_entity.type
_entity.pdbx_description
1 polymer ?
#
loop_
_entity_poly.entity_id
_entity_poly.type
_entity_poly.pdbx_seq_one_letter_code
_entity_poly.pdbx_strand_id
1 'polypeptide(L)'
;MDVFAELTLAGLANGMIYALIAIGFIIIYKATDVINFAQGPLLLLGAYLGYTFLSLPIPTWLGLGLALGVAALVGVAIARFALRPLIGEPAISMIMATVAISSILRALIQGIWGVRPRNFPLNVDRPVVIGVAAVSLVALGWFFRKSREGLAMRAVADDQQAAMSMGVSLPRTLSIAWALASAAAALGGILLAGLVGVTQDITAIGLRVFPVVILGGLDSIVGAVIGGALIGLVEAYAAGYIGMGVQTLVPYALLLVVLMVRPYGLFGKRRMERV
;
A
#
# COMPACT_ATOMS: atom_id res chain seq x y z
N MET A 1 27.28 -8.22 14.56
CA MET A 1 25.96 -8.00 15.17
C MET A 1 25.34 -9.35 15.37
N ASP A 2 24.67 -9.60 16.51
CA ASP A 2 24.00 -10.86 16.73
C ASP A 2 22.94 -11.09 15.65
N VAL A 3 22.84 -12.31 15.11
CA VAL A 3 21.89 -12.69 14.04
C VAL A 3 20.48 -12.18 14.35
N PHE A 4 20.08 -12.21 15.62
CA PHE A 4 18.83 -11.65 16.11
C PHE A 4 18.63 -10.16 15.76
N ALA A 5 19.63 -9.32 15.98
CA ALA A 5 19.54 -7.88 15.74
C ALA A 5 19.44 -7.58 14.23
N GLU A 6 20.15 -8.33 13.39
CA GLU A 6 20.08 -8.18 11.94
C GLU A 6 18.70 -8.59 11.39
N LEU A 7 18.16 -9.72 11.87
CA LEU A 7 16.82 -10.17 11.49
C LEU A 7 15.74 -9.20 11.99
N THR A 8 15.90 -8.63 13.18
CA THR A 8 14.98 -7.60 13.71
C THR A 8 14.97 -6.38 12.81
N LEU A 9 16.14 -5.87 12.43
CA LEU A 9 16.26 -4.71 11.54
C LEU A 9 15.71 -5.02 10.13
N ALA A 10 15.97 -6.22 9.60
CA ALA A 10 15.41 -6.66 8.32
C ALA A 10 13.89 -6.72 8.36
N GLY A 11 13.34 -7.37 9.38
CA GLY A 11 11.92 -7.58 9.56
C GLY A 11 11.17 -6.28 9.79
N LEU A 12 11.73 -5.36 10.58
CA LEU A 12 11.14 -4.03 10.76
C LEU A 12 11.17 -3.21 9.46
N ALA A 13 12.29 -3.21 8.73
CA ALA A 13 12.36 -2.46 7.46
C ALA A 13 11.31 -2.96 6.45
N ASN A 14 11.23 -4.27 6.23
CA ASN A 14 10.23 -4.87 5.35
C ASN A 14 8.81 -4.65 5.88
N GLY A 15 8.60 -4.83 7.18
CA GLY A 15 7.29 -4.66 7.83
C GLY A 15 6.76 -3.22 7.73
N MET A 16 7.64 -2.23 7.78
CA MET A 16 7.27 -0.81 7.60
C MET A 16 6.95 -0.48 6.13
N ILE A 17 7.64 -1.11 5.17
CA ILE A 17 7.25 -1.05 3.75
C ILE A 17 5.87 -1.70 3.55
N TYR A 18 5.63 -2.88 4.15
CA TYR A 18 4.32 -3.53 4.09
C TYR A 18 3.23 -2.67 4.73
N ALA A 19 3.51 -1.99 5.84
CA ALA A 19 2.59 -1.04 6.46
C ALA A 19 2.23 0.12 5.52
N LEU A 20 3.20 0.68 4.78
CA LEU A 20 2.94 1.75 3.80
C LEU A 20 2.01 1.26 2.68
N ILE A 21 2.28 0.07 2.16
CA ILE A 21 1.46 -0.55 1.11
C ILE A 21 0.06 -0.85 1.65
N ALA A 22 -0.03 -1.37 2.88
CA ALA A 22 -1.27 -1.69 3.57
C ALA A 22 -2.12 -0.45 3.83
N ILE A 23 -1.51 0.68 4.19
CA ILE A 23 -2.24 1.94 4.24
C ILE A 23 -2.87 2.26 2.89
N GLY A 24 -2.13 2.15 1.77
CA GLY A 24 -2.72 2.42 0.45
C GLY A 24 -3.95 1.54 0.14
N PHE A 25 -3.95 0.27 0.55
CA PHE A 25 -5.14 -0.58 0.50
C PHE A 25 -6.29 -0.02 1.36
N ILE A 26 -6.02 0.33 2.62
CA ILE A 26 -7.02 0.87 3.55
C ILE A 26 -7.61 2.18 3.05
N ILE A 27 -6.79 3.06 2.44
CA ILE A 27 -7.25 4.34 1.90
C ILE A 27 -8.32 4.11 0.83
N ILE A 28 -8.04 3.21 -0.11
CA ILE A 28 -8.98 2.92 -1.19
C ILE A 28 -10.20 2.19 -0.63
N TYR A 29 -9.99 1.21 0.25
CA TYR A 29 -11.08 0.49 0.91
C TYR A 29 -12.03 1.45 1.63
N LYS A 30 -11.52 2.43 2.37
CA LYS A 30 -12.35 3.46 3.01
C LYS A 30 -13.08 4.37 2.02
N ALA A 31 -12.55 4.57 0.82
CA ALA A 31 -13.23 5.40 -0.18
C ALA A 31 -14.28 4.63 -0.98
N THR A 32 -14.15 3.30 -1.13
CA THR A 32 -14.97 2.51 -2.07
C THR A 32 -15.65 1.28 -1.48
N ASP A 33 -15.39 0.89 -0.23
CA ASP A 33 -15.77 -0.40 0.39
C ASP A 33 -15.34 -1.62 -0.45
N VAL A 34 -14.27 -1.46 -1.24
CA VAL A 34 -13.80 -2.44 -2.21
C VAL A 34 -12.28 -2.57 -2.14
N ILE A 35 -11.80 -3.82 -2.22
CA ILE A 35 -10.38 -4.13 -2.22
C ILE A 35 -9.77 -3.82 -3.59
N ASN A 36 -8.65 -3.11 -3.58
CA ASN A 36 -7.93 -2.72 -4.80
C ASN A 36 -6.86 -3.74 -5.21
N PHE A 37 -7.04 -4.43 -6.33
CA PHE A 37 -6.03 -5.36 -6.88
C PHE A 37 -4.90 -4.68 -7.67
N ALA A 38 -4.96 -3.37 -7.91
CA ALA A 38 -3.93 -2.62 -8.63
C ALA A 38 -2.73 -2.19 -7.76
N GLN A 39 -2.74 -2.50 -6.46
CA GLN A 39 -1.70 -2.02 -5.53
C GLN A 39 -0.30 -2.56 -5.86
N GLY A 40 -0.19 -3.82 -6.30
CA GLY A 40 1.09 -4.41 -6.72
C GLY A 40 1.72 -3.69 -7.91
N PRO A 41 1.00 -3.49 -9.03
CA PRO A 41 1.54 -2.71 -10.14
C PRO A 41 1.80 -1.24 -9.81
N LEU A 42 1.02 -0.61 -8.92
CA LEU A 42 1.32 0.74 -8.44
C LEU A 42 2.63 0.80 -7.64
N LEU A 43 2.91 -0.22 -6.83
CA LEU A 43 4.18 -0.39 -6.14
C LEU A 43 5.35 -0.49 -7.13
N LEU A 44 5.20 -1.34 -8.15
CA LEU A 44 6.18 -1.50 -9.23
C LEU A 44 6.38 -0.20 -10.02
N LEU A 45 5.29 0.53 -10.32
CA LEU A 45 5.33 1.81 -10.99
C LEU A 45 6.19 2.80 -10.20
N GLY A 46 6.02 2.88 -8.87
CA GLY A 46 6.84 3.74 -8.04
C GLY A 46 8.31 3.37 -8.05
N ALA A 47 8.65 2.08 -8.01
CA ALA A 47 10.02 1.62 -8.13
C ALA A 47 10.67 2.10 -9.44
N TYR A 48 9.96 1.98 -10.58
CA TYR A 48 10.46 2.45 -11.87
C TYR A 48 10.46 3.97 -12.03
N LEU A 49 9.46 4.68 -11.52
CA LEU A 49 9.45 6.15 -11.49
C LEU A 49 10.62 6.68 -10.66
N GLY A 50 10.85 6.10 -9.48
CA GLY A 50 12.02 6.38 -8.65
C GLY A 50 13.31 6.15 -9.41
N TYR A 51 13.44 4.99 -10.07
CA TYR A 51 14.62 4.67 -10.88
C TYR A 51 14.84 5.72 -11.98
N THR A 52 13.80 6.10 -12.71
CA THR A 52 13.91 7.08 -13.80
C THR A 52 14.32 8.45 -13.28
N PHE A 53 13.62 9.00 -12.28
CA PHE A 53 13.86 10.36 -11.81
C PHE A 53 15.15 10.50 -10.99
N LEU A 54 15.56 9.46 -10.28
CA LEU A 54 16.81 9.45 -9.52
C LEU A 54 18.04 9.15 -10.38
N SER A 55 17.86 8.62 -11.59
CA SER A 55 18.94 8.48 -12.57
C SER A 55 19.23 9.78 -13.33
N LEU A 56 18.36 10.80 -13.20
CA LEU A 56 18.61 12.12 -13.78
C LEU A 56 19.62 12.89 -12.92
N PRO A 57 20.40 13.82 -13.51
CA PRO A 57 21.36 14.65 -12.79
C PRO A 57 20.66 15.80 -12.03
N ILE A 58 19.65 15.45 -11.22
CA ILE A 58 18.87 16.39 -10.39
C ILE A 58 19.03 16.03 -8.91
N PRO A 59 18.76 16.97 -7.97
CA PRO A 59 18.80 16.66 -6.56
C PRO A 59 17.85 15.52 -6.17
N THR A 60 18.30 14.63 -5.29
CA THR A 60 17.57 13.41 -4.90
C THR A 60 16.18 13.69 -4.35
N TRP A 61 16.03 14.72 -3.51
CA TRP A 61 14.73 15.13 -2.97
C TRP A 61 13.75 15.58 -4.05
N LEU A 62 14.25 16.22 -5.11
CA LEU A 62 13.43 16.64 -6.25
C LEU A 62 13.02 15.43 -7.09
N GLY A 63 13.95 14.49 -7.33
CA GLY A 63 13.65 13.23 -8.02
C GLY A 63 12.60 12.39 -7.29
N LEU A 64 12.70 12.28 -5.96
CA LEU A 64 11.68 11.64 -5.11
C LEU A 64 10.34 12.38 -5.20
N GLY A 65 10.34 13.71 -5.09
CA GLY A 65 9.14 14.53 -5.20
C GLY A 65 8.42 14.35 -6.54
N LEU A 66 9.18 14.30 -7.65
CA LEU A 66 8.64 14.04 -8.98
C LEU A 66 8.08 12.62 -9.11
N ALA A 67 8.78 11.60 -8.61
CA ALA A 67 8.31 10.23 -8.64
C ALA A 67 6.98 10.07 -7.89
N LEU A 68 6.87 10.63 -6.69
CA LEU A 68 5.64 10.62 -5.89
C LEU A 68 4.53 11.46 -6.54
N GLY A 69 4.87 12.62 -7.10
CA GLY A 69 3.92 13.50 -7.81
C GLY A 69 3.32 12.81 -9.04
N VAL A 70 4.15 12.18 -9.88
CA VAL A 70 3.68 11.42 -11.04
C VAL A 70 2.85 10.22 -10.61
N ALA A 71 3.27 9.48 -9.59
CA ALA A 71 2.46 8.37 -9.06
C ALA A 71 1.09 8.84 -8.55
N ALA A 72 1.03 9.96 -7.84
CA ALA A 72 -0.22 10.56 -7.40
C ALA A 72 -1.11 10.97 -8.58
N LEU A 73 -0.53 11.59 -9.62
CA LEU A 73 -1.25 11.95 -10.84
C LEU A 73 -1.79 10.73 -11.59
N VAL A 74 -1.03 9.63 -11.65
CA VAL A 74 -1.52 8.35 -12.20
C VAL A 74 -2.70 7.84 -11.37
N GLY A 75 -2.64 7.92 -10.05
CA GLY A 75 -3.78 7.60 -9.17
C GLY A 75 -5.02 8.44 -9.48
N VAL A 76 -4.86 9.76 -9.62
CA VAL A 76 -5.95 10.67 -10.02
C VAL A 76 -6.51 10.30 -11.39
N ALA A 77 -5.65 9.99 -12.37
CA ALA A 77 -6.07 9.59 -13.70
C ALA A 77 -6.91 8.30 -13.68
N ILE A 78 -6.46 7.29 -12.93
CA ILE A 78 -7.21 6.04 -12.74
C ILE A 78 -8.57 6.32 -12.11
N ALA A 79 -8.61 7.09 -11.02
CA ALA A 79 -9.86 7.44 -10.36
C ALA A 79 -10.81 8.21 -11.30
N ARG A 80 -10.30 9.18 -12.06
CA ARG A 80 -11.10 10.04 -12.93
C ARG A 80 -11.64 9.32 -14.15
N PHE A 81 -10.83 8.49 -14.81
CA PHE A 81 -11.16 7.91 -16.10
C PHE A 81 -11.69 6.49 -16.01
N ALA A 82 -11.19 5.67 -15.08
CA ALA A 82 -11.59 4.28 -14.96
C ALA A 82 -12.67 4.04 -13.90
N LEU A 83 -12.58 4.72 -12.75
CA LEU A 83 -13.40 4.37 -11.59
C LEU A 83 -14.58 5.31 -11.35
N ARG A 84 -14.46 6.59 -11.70
CA ARG A 84 -15.57 7.54 -11.62
C ARG A 84 -16.82 7.07 -12.39
N PRO A 85 -16.71 6.48 -13.59
CA PRO A 85 -17.89 5.97 -14.30
C PRO A 85 -18.61 4.82 -13.59
N LEU A 86 -17.95 4.15 -12.65
CA LEU A 86 -18.46 3.00 -11.90
C LEU A 86 -19.08 3.41 -10.55
N ILE A 87 -19.19 4.71 -10.28
CA ILE A 87 -19.88 5.21 -9.08
C ILE A 87 -21.36 4.83 -9.17
N GLY A 88 -21.85 4.13 -8.15
CA GLY A 88 -23.23 3.64 -8.07
C GLY A 88 -23.44 2.24 -8.65
N GLU A 89 -22.42 1.65 -9.27
CA GLU A 89 -22.45 0.27 -9.74
C GLU A 89 -22.17 -0.73 -8.59
N PRO A 90 -22.54 -2.01 -8.74
CA PRO A 90 -22.26 -3.04 -7.74
C PRO A 90 -20.75 -3.15 -7.43
N ALA A 91 -20.43 -3.50 -6.18
CA ALA A 91 -19.04 -3.63 -5.70
C ALA A 91 -18.17 -4.54 -6.57
N ILE A 92 -18.76 -5.59 -7.17
CA ILE A 92 -18.05 -6.52 -8.06
C ILE A 92 -17.52 -5.81 -9.31
N SER A 93 -18.25 -4.83 -9.86
CA SER A 93 -17.81 -4.02 -11.01
C SER A 93 -16.53 -3.25 -10.69
N MET A 94 -16.45 -2.66 -9.49
CA MET A 94 -15.25 -1.97 -9.00
C MET A 94 -14.07 -2.94 -8.83
N ILE A 95 -14.31 -4.15 -8.29
CA ILE A 95 -13.27 -5.18 -8.17
C ILE A 95 -12.71 -5.54 -9.55
N MET A 96 -13.59 -5.89 -10.50
CA MET A 96 -13.20 -6.26 -11.86
C MET A 96 -12.40 -5.16 -12.55
N ALA A 97 -12.81 -3.89 -12.36
CA ALA A 97 -12.07 -2.75 -12.89
C ALA A 97 -10.66 -2.66 -12.29
N THR A 98 -10.48 -2.84 -10.98
CA THR A 98 -9.13 -2.82 -10.37
C THR A 98 -8.24 -3.97 -10.86
N VAL A 99 -8.81 -5.14 -11.14
CA VAL A 99 -8.09 -6.26 -11.75
C VAL A 99 -7.65 -5.90 -13.18
N ALA A 100 -8.53 -5.32 -13.98
CA ALA A 100 -8.20 -4.86 -15.33
C ALA A 100 -7.11 -3.77 -15.31
N ILE A 101 -7.24 -2.77 -14.43
CA ILE A 101 -6.24 -1.72 -14.22
C ILE A 101 -4.89 -2.34 -13.81
N SER A 102 -4.90 -3.33 -12.91
CA SER A 102 -3.70 -4.05 -12.47
C SER A 102 -2.95 -4.65 -13.67
N SER A 103 -3.67 -5.37 -14.53
CA SER A 103 -3.11 -5.99 -15.75
C SER A 103 -2.60 -4.94 -16.75
N ILE A 104 -3.36 -3.87 -16.99
CA ILE A 104 -2.98 -2.79 -17.91
C ILE A 104 -1.72 -2.07 -17.40
N LEU A 105 -1.69 -1.67 -16.12
CA LEU A 105 -0.54 -1.01 -15.53
C LEU A 105 0.70 -1.89 -15.60
N ARG A 106 0.56 -3.18 -15.28
CA ARG A 106 1.66 -4.13 -15.37
C ARG A 106 2.21 -4.22 -16.80
N ALA A 107 1.33 -4.34 -17.79
CA ALA A 107 1.73 -4.39 -19.20
C ALA A 107 2.41 -3.08 -19.66
N LEU A 108 1.89 -1.92 -19.26
CA LEU A 108 2.48 -0.62 -19.58
C LEU A 108 3.87 -0.45 -18.97
N ILE A 109 4.04 -0.82 -17.70
CA ILE A 109 5.34 -0.75 -17.02
C ILE A 109 6.36 -1.65 -17.72
N GLN A 110 5.97 -2.88 -18.06
CA GLN A 110 6.83 -3.81 -18.79
C GLN A 110 7.14 -3.34 -20.21
N GLY A 111 6.21 -2.68 -20.88
CA GLY A 111 6.42 -2.09 -22.21
C GLY A 111 7.41 -0.92 -22.19
N ILE A 112 7.32 -0.03 -21.19
CA ILE A 112 8.17 1.17 -21.10
C ILE A 112 9.57 0.84 -20.57
N TRP A 113 9.68 0.07 -19.49
CA TRP A 113 10.97 -0.18 -18.81
C TRP A 113 11.58 -1.56 -19.10
N GLY A 114 10.81 -2.48 -19.66
CA GLY A 114 11.20 -3.87 -19.84
C GLY A 114 11.03 -4.71 -18.57
N VAL A 115 11.38 -5.99 -18.68
CA VAL A 115 11.30 -6.98 -17.59
C VAL A 115 12.62 -7.24 -16.87
N ARG A 116 13.73 -6.69 -17.39
CA ARG A 116 15.06 -6.95 -16.83
C ARG A 116 15.24 -6.26 -15.47
N PRO A 117 15.84 -6.95 -14.48
CA PRO A 117 16.26 -6.33 -13.23
C PRO A 117 17.13 -5.11 -13.48
N ARG A 118 16.92 -4.04 -12.71
CA ARG A 118 17.75 -2.84 -12.75
C ARG A 118 18.28 -2.49 -11.37
N ASN A 119 19.53 -2.07 -11.31
CA ASN A 119 20.12 -1.52 -10.10
C ASN A 119 19.49 -0.16 -9.80
N PHE A 120 19.08 0.04 -8.55
CA PHE A 120 18.51 1.30 -8.13
C PHE A 120 19.64 2.31 -7.83
N PRO A 121 19.54 3.57 -8.30
CA PRO A 121 20.62 4.55 -8.16
C PRO A 121 20.86 5.00 -6.71
N LEU A 122 19.90 4.75 -5.81
CA LEU A 122 20.05 4.99 -4.37
C LEU A 122 20.18 3.66 -3.63
N ASN A 123 21.24 3.50 -2.85
CA ASN A 123 21.29 2.43 -1.85
C ASN A 123 20.86 3.02 -0.52
N VAL A 124 19.82 2.46 0.10
CA VAL A 124 19.27 2.97 1.37
C VAL A 124 19.45 1.93 2.47
N ASP A 125 20.02 2.36 3.59
CA ASP A 125 20.15 1.49 4.74
C ASP A 125 18.78 1.22 5.39
N ARG A 126 18.63 0.02 5.97
CA ARG A 126 17.41 -0.40 6.68
C ARG A 126 16.90 0.62 7.72
N PRO A 127 17.76 1.28 8.54
CA PRO A 127 17.30 2.31 9.48
C PRO A 127 16.68 3.54 8.79
N VAL A 128 17.20 3.93 7.62
CA VAL A 128 16.65 5.05 6.83
C VAL A 128 15.28 4.68 6.28
N VAL A 129 15.12 3.45 5.79
CA VAL A 129 13.83 2.91 5.34
C VAL A 129 12.80 2.95 6.47
N ILE A 130 13.16 2.47 7.67
CA ILE A 130 12.29 2.49 8.84
C ILE A 130 11.90 3.94 9.19
N GLY A 131 12.87 4.86 9.21
CA GLY A 131 12.63 6.27 9.52
C GLY A 131 11.70 6.96 8.54
N VAL A 132 11.97 6.84 7.23
CA VAL A 132 11.15 7.45 6.18
C VAL A 132 9.74 6.85 6.16
N ALA A 133 9.63 5.53 6.31
CA ALA A 133 8.34 4.87 6.40
C ALA A 133 7.56 5.31 7.64
N ALA A 134 8.18 5.33 8.83
CA ALA A 134 7.54 5.77 10.07
C ALA A 134 7.01 7.20 9.96
N VAL A 135 7.83 8.14 9.46
CA VAL A 135 7.43 9.54 9.25
C VAL A 135 6.25 9.62 8.30
N SER A 136 6.27 8.86 7.20
CA SER A 136 5.21 8.84 6.19
C SER A 136 3.91 8.24 6.73
N LEU A 137 3.98 7.15 7.49
CA LEU A 137 2.84 6.52 8.16
C LEU A 137 2.21 7.48 9.20
N VAL A 138 3.03 8.20 9.96
CA VAL A 138 2.56 9.21 10.91
C VAL A 138 1.90 10.38 10.19
N ALA A 139 2.51 10.88 9.11
CA ALA A 139 1.96 11.97 8.31
C ALA A 139 0.61 11.59 7.69
N LEU A 140 0.51 10.40 7.08
CA LEU A 140 -0.75 9.87 6.56
C LEU A 140 -1.77 9.65 7.68
N GLY A 141 -1.37 9.05 8.80
CA GLY A 141 -2.24 8.85 9.96
C GLY A 141 -2.75 10.16 10.57
N TRP A 142 -1.98 11.24 10.50
CA TRP A 142 -2.41 12.58 10.89
C TRP A 142 -3.38 13.18 9.86
N PHE A 143 -3.07 13.07 8.57
CA PHE A 143 -3.95 13.48 7.48
C PHE A 143 -5.33 12.84 7.62
N PHE A 144 -5.43 11.53 7.81
CA PHE A 144 -6.73 10.84 7.95
C PHE A 144 -7.54 11.27 9.17
N ARG A 145 -6.86 11.62 10.27
CA ARG A 145 -7.52 12.00 11.52
C ARG A 145 -7.93 13.46 11.57
N LYS A 146 -7.12 14.36 11.00
CA LYS A 146 -7.27 15.81 11.17
C LYS A 146 -7.67 16.55 9.89
N SER A 147 -7.51 15.97 8.70
CA SER A 147 -7.87 16.66 7.45
C SER A 147 -9.36 16.53 7.12
N ARG A 148 -9.91 17.54 6.43
CA ARG A 148 -11.30 17.53 5.93
C ARG A 148 -11.54 16.40 4.93
N GLU A 149 -10.56 16.14 4.07
CA GLU A 149 -10.63 15.05 3.09
C GLU A 149 -10.61 13.68 3.77
N GLY A 150 -9.83 13.50 4.83
CA GLY A 150 -9.81 12.27 5.63
C GLY A 150 -11.11 12.05 6.42
N LEU A 151 -11.81 13.13 6.80
CA LEU A 151 -13.16 13.05 7.36
C LEU A 151 -14.19 12.68 6.28
N ALA A 152 -14.12 13.29 5.10
CA ALA A 152 -14.98 13.00 3.96
C ALA A 152 -14.86 11.52 3.52
N MET A 153 -13.63 10.99 3.45
CA MET A 153 -13.39 9.57 3.14
C MET A 153 -14.08 8.63 4.13
N ARG A 154 -14.05 8.95 5.43
CA ARG A 154 -14.73 8.12 6.45
C ARG A 154 -16.25 8.21 6.33
N ALA A 155 -16.79 9.39 6.07
CA ALA A 155 -18.23 9.56 5.86
C ALA A 155 -18.72 8.78 4.63
N VAL A 156 -17.95 8.79 3.53
CA VAL A 156 -18.23 8.02 2.32
C VAL A 156 -18.13 6.50 2.57
N ALA A 157 -17.20 6.06 3.42
CA ALA A 157 -17.08 4.65 3.81
C ALA A 157 -18.31 4.13 4.57
N ASP A 158 -18.87 4.98 5.44
CA ASP A 158 -19.99 4.61 6.30
C ASP A 158 -21.29 4.52 5.48
N ASP A 159 -21.63 5.58 4.72
CA ASP A 159 -22.77 5.60 3.82
C ASP A 159 -22.54 6.61 2.67
N GLN A 160 -22.35 6.10 1.45
CA GLN A 160 -22.10 6.91 0.27
C GLN A 160 -23.28 7.83 -0.07
N GLN A 161 -24.53 7.35 0.06
CA GLN A 161 -25.71 8.13 -0.29
C GLN A 161 -25.91 9.28 0.72
N ALA A 162 -25.81 8.98 2.02
CA ALA A 162 -25.91 9.99 3.07
C ALA A 162 -24.77 11.03 2.97
N ALA A 163 -23.54 10.60 2.70
CA ALA A 163 -22.42 11.51 2.51
C ALA A 163 -22.65 12.48 1.33
N MET A 164 -23.21 11.99 0.22
CA MET A 164 -23.57 12.84 -0.92
C MET A 164 -24.69 13.83 -0.57
N SER A 165 -25.70 13.43 0.22
CA SER A 165 -26.75 14.34 0.72
C SER A 165 -26.19 15.45 1.62
N MET A 166 -25.09 15.20 2.31
CA MET A 166 -24.36 16.19 3.12
C MET A 166 -23.38 17.06 2.31
N GLY A 167 -23.39 16.97 0.98
CA GLY A 167 -22.57 17.79 0.08
C GLY A 167 -21.15 17.27 -0.15
N VAL A 168 -20.84 16.04 0.26
CA VAL A 168 -19.52 15.42 -0.01
C VAL A 168 -19.44 15.00 -1.46
N SER A 169 -18.43 15.51 -2.18
CA SER A 169 -18.20 15.13 -3.58
C SER A 169 -17.46 13.79 -3.67
N LEU A 170 -18.19 12.73 -4.04
CA LEU A 170 -17.64 11.40 -4.22
C LEU A 170 -16.49 11.34 -5.26
N PRO A 171 -16.58 11.98 -6.45
CA PRO A 171 -15.49 11.97 -7.43
C PRO A 171 -14.18 12.59 -6.93
N ARG A 172 -14.27 13.63 -6.10
CA ARG A 172 -13.11 14.27 -5.47
C ARG A 172 -12.50 13.36 -4.43
N THR A 173 -13.34 12.79 -3.56
CA THR A 173 -12.93 11.86 -2.50
C THR A 173 -12.20 10.66 -3.10
N LEU A 174 -12.75 10.07 -4.17
CA LEU A 174 -12.14 8.97 -4.92
C LEU A 174 -10.78 9.37 -5.51
N SER A 175 -10.70 10.53 -6.18
CA SER A 175 -9.45 11.02 -6.78
C SER A 175 -8.35 11.22 -5.74
N ILE A 176 -8.66 11.81 -4.59
CA ILE A 176 -7.70 12.05 -3.52
C ILE A 176 -7.27 10.72 -2.88
N ALA A 177 -8.20 9.79 -2.67
CA ALA A 177 -7.90 8.47 -2.12
C ALA A 177 -6.91 7.70 -3.02
N TRP A 178 -7.16 7.67 -4.32
CA TRP A 178 -6.26 7.04 -5.29
C TRP A 178 -4.93 7.76 -5.42
N ALA A 179 -4.91 9.10 -5.40
CA ALA A 179 -3.66 9.86 -5.41
C ALA A 179 -2.76 9.48 -4.22
N LEU A 180 -3.32 9.46 -3.01
CA LEU A 180 -2.61 9.12 -1.78
C LEU A 180 -2.17 7.66 -1.75
N ALA A 181 -3.05 6.74 -2.18
CA ALA A 181 -2.73 5.32 -2.24
C ALA A 181 -1.63 5.00 -3.26
N SER A 182 -1.67 5.61 -4.45
CA SER A 182 -0.63 5.49 -5.46
C SER A 182 0.69 6.12 -5.01
N ALA A 183 0.66 7.27 -4.32
CA ALA A 183 1.86 7.87 -3.74
C ALA A 183 2.47 7.01 -2.62
N ALA A 184 1.63 6.46 -1.73
CA ALA A 184 2.08 5.56 -0.66
C ALA A 184 2.66 4.25 -1.21
N ALA A 185 1.99 3.66 -2.21
CA ALA A 185 2.52 2.52 -2.96
C ALA A 185 3.85 2.89 -3.60
N ALA A 186 3.94 4.05 -4.24
CA ALA A 186 5.16 4.44 -4.93
C ALA A 186 6.33 4.65 -3.97
N LEU A 187 6.08 5.27 -2.81
CA LEU A 187 7.08 5.39 -1.76
C LEU A 187 7.55 4.03 -1.26
N GLY A 188 6.63 3.09 -0.98
CA GLY A 188 6.99 1.72 -0.61
C GLY A 188 7.84 1.04 -1.68
N GLY A 189 7.56 1.31 -2.96
CA GLY A 189 8.27 0.72 -4.10
C GLY A 189 9.68 1.29 -4.26
N ILE A 190 9.83 2.59 -4.05
CA ILE A 190 11.12 3.28 -4.02
C ILE A 190 11.99 2.76 -2.86
N LEU A 191 11.43 2.66 -1.66
CA LEU A 191 12.16 2.17 -0.48
C LEU A 191 12.58 0.71 -0.67
N LEU A 192 11.70 -0.13 -1.20
CA LEU A 192 12.02 -1.52 -1.50
C LEU A 192 13.08 -1.63 -2.61
N ALA A 193 12.94 -0.86 -3.69
CA ALA A 193 13.91 -0.85 -4.78
C ALA A 193 15.29 -0.40 -4.32
N GLY A 194 15.37 0.53 -3.36
CA GLY A 194 16.65 0.93 -2.78
C GLY A 194 17.29 -0.12 -1.87
N LEU A 195 16.55 -1.14 -1.43
CA LEU A 195 17.09 -2.28 -0.66
C LEU A 195 17.54 -3.44 -1.54
N VAL A 196 16.76 -3.78 -2.58
CA VAL A 196 16.95 -5.02 -3.35
C VAL A 196 17.03 -4.82 -4.87
N GLY A 197 16.96 -3.58 -5.36
CA GLY A 197 16.88 -3.25 -6.77
C GLY A 197 15.45 -3.31 -7.33
N VAL A 198 15.30 -2.96 -8.61
CA VAL A 198 13.99 -2.98 -9.30
C VAL A 198 13.83 -4.29 -10.04
N THR A 199 12.88 -5.11 -9.61
CA THR A 199 12.50 -6.38 -10.26
C THR A 199 10.98 -6.48 -10.43
N GLN A 200 10.53 -7.34 -11.35
CA GLN A 200 9.11 -7.56 -11.59
C GLN A 200 8.39 -8.27 -10.42
N ASP A 201 9.15 -8.94 -9.56
CA ASP A 201 8.67 -9.66 -8.38
C ASP A 201 8.05 -8.70 -7.34
N ILE A 202 8.43 -7.41 -7.37
CA ILE A 202 7.83 -6.37 -6.55
C ILE A 202 6.30 -6.35 -6.71
N THR A 203 5.77 -6.66 -7.91
CA THR A 203 4.30 -6.70 -8.10
C THR A 203 3.64 -7.72 -7.16
N ALA A 204 4.26 -8.87 -6.94
CA ALA A 204 3.70 -9.94 -6.13
C ALA A 204 3.61 -9.57 -4.64
N ILE A 205 4.41 -8.60 -4.19
CA ILE A 205 4.36 -8.09 -2.82
C ILE A 205 3.02 -7.42 -2.54
N GLY A 206 2.39 -6.80 -3.54
CA GLY A 206 1.04 -6.24 -3.39
C GLY A 206 0.04 -7.28 -2.87
N LEU A 207 0.11 -8.52 -3.36
CA LEU A 207 -0.73 -9.63 -2.88
C LEU A 207 -0.25 -10.20 -1.53
N ARG A 208 1.06 -10.18 -1.25
CA ARG A 208 1.62 -10.62 0.03
C ARG A 208 1.32 -9.69 1.19
N VAL A 209 0.93 -8.45 0.92
CA VAL A 209 0.51 -7.47 1.94
C VAL A 209 -0.95 -7.70 2.40
N PHE A 210 -1.73 -8.56 1.72
CA PHE A 210 -3.11 -8.84 2.15
C PHE A 210 -3.22 -9.36 3.58
N PRO A 211 -2.41 -10.36 4.02
CA PRO A 211 -2.34 -10.75 5.42
C PRO A 211 -2.12 -9.58 6.37
N VAL A 212 -1.26 -8.63 6.03
CA VAL A 212 -1.01 -7.43 6.87
C VAL A 212 -2.27 -6.59 7.01
N VAL A 213 -2.97 -6.33 5.90
CA VAL A 213 -4.18 -5.50 5.87
C VAL A 213 -5.31 -6.16 6.67
N ILE A 214 -5.54 -7.46 6.46
CA ILE A 214 -6.63 -8.18 7.12
C ILE A 214 -6.31 -8.39 8.61
N LEU A 215 -5.06 -8.73 8.94
CA LEU A 215 -4.60 -8.85 10.32
C LEU A 215 -4.71 -7.51 11.07
N GLY A 216 -4.31 -6.41 10.43
CA GLY A 216 -4.44 -5.07 10.99
C GLY A 216 -5.91 -4.63 11.13
N GLY A 217 -6.78 -5.14 10.26
CA GLY A 217 -8.16 -4.72 10.08
C GLY A 217 -8.25 -3.69 8.95
N LEU A 218 -9.15 -3.94 8.00
CA LEU A 218 -9.35 -3.14 6.78
C LEU A 218 -9.68 -1.65 7.04
N ASP A 219 -10.09 -1.33 8.27
CA ASP A 219 -10.47 0.01 8.69
C ASP A 219 -9.48 0.75 9.57
N SER A 220 -8.38 0.10 9.97
CA SER A 220 -7.48 0.63 10.99
C SER A 220 -6.08 0.92 10.45
N ILE A 221 -5.76 2.21 10.30
CA ILE A 221 -4.41 2.66 9.95
C ILE A 221 -3.38 2.21 10.99
N VAL A 222 -3.72 2.34 12.28
CA VAL A 222 -2.85 1.88 13.37
C VAL A 222 -2.67 0.36 13.30
N GLY A 223 -3.73 -0.36 12.96
CA GLY A 223 -3.68 -1.79 12.73
C GLY A 223 -2.77 -2.19 11.58
N ALA A 224 -2.74 -1.44 10.47
CA ALA A 224 -1.80 -1.69 9.38
C ALA A 224 -0.33 -1.49 9.79
N VAL A 225 -0.03 -0.50 10.64
CA VAL A 225 1.34 -0.29 11.13
C VAL A 225 1.80 -1.46 12.01
N ILE A 226 0.96 -1.84 12.97
CA ILE A 226 1.26 -2.95 13.89
C ILE A 226 1.29 -4.28 13.14
N GLY A 227 0.32 -4.53 12.27
CA GLY A 227 0.26 -5.73 11.44
C GLY A 227 1.45 -5.83 10.50
N GLY A 228 1.89 -4.71 9.90
CA GLY A 228 3.06 -4.67 9.02
C GLY A 228 4.34 -5.02 9.77
N ALA A 229 4.57 -4.37 10.91
CA ALA A 229 5.72 -4.66 11.77
C ALA A 229 5.73 -6.11 12.27
N LEU A 230 4.58 -6.63 12.73
CA LEU A 230 4.47 -8.02 13.18
C LEU A 230 4.76 -9.02 12.07
N ILE A 231 4.12 -8.86 10.91
CA ILE A 231 4.33 -9.77 9.78
C ILE A 231 5.78 -9.69 9.29
N GLY A 232 6.35 -8.49 9.15
CA GLY A 232 7.75 -8.34 8.73
C GLY A 232 8.75 -8.99 9.69
N LEU A 233 8.55 -8.83 11.01
CA LEU A 233 9.38 -9.49 12.02
C LEU A 233 9.25 -11.01 11.96
N VAL A 234 8.04 -11.51 11.87
CA VAL A 234 7.77 -12.96 11.81
C VAL A 234 8.34 -13.56 10.52
N GLU A 235 8.21 -12.88 9.38
CA GLU A 235 8.84 -13.31 8.13
C GLU A 235 10.37 -13.39 8.26
N ALA A 236 11.00 -12.37 8.84
CA ALA A 236 12.45 -12.34 9.02
C ALA A 236 12.95 -13.43 9.96
N TYR A 237 12.27 -13.66 11.09
CA TYR A 237 12.64 -14.75 12.00
C TYR A 237 12.39 -16.13 11.41
N ALA A 238 11.29 -16.32 10.67
CA ALA A 238 11.04 -17.58 9.97
C ALA A 238 12.13 -17.87 8.93
N ALA A 239 12.53 -16.84 8.17
CA ALA A 239 13.62 -16.94 7.19
C ALA A 239 14.95 -17.33 7.84
N GLY A 240 15.29 -16.68 8.95
CA GLY A 240 16.60 -16.84 9.60
C GLY A 240 16.74 -18.09 10.48
N TYR A 241 15.67 -18.53 11.16
CA TYR A 241 15.74 -19.63 12.14
C TYR A 241 15.10 -20.94 11.68
N ILE A 242 14.08 -20.90 10.83
CA ILE A 242 13.35 -22.12 10.41
C ILE A 242 13.88 -22.61 9.06
N GLY A 243 14.05 -21.68 8.11
CA GLY A 243 14.61 -21.98 6.80
C GLY A 243 14.03 -21.12 5.69
N MET A 244 14.80 -20.96 4.62
CA MET A 244 14.39 -20.20 3.43
C MET A 244 13.17 -20.84 2.77
N GLY A 245 12.17 -20.02 2.46
CA GLY A 245 10.91 -20.44 1.83
C GLY A 245 9.72 -20.49 2.80
N VAL A 246 9.94 -20.81 4.09
CA VAL A 246 8.87 -20.82 5.10
C VAL A 246 8.30 -19.41 5.31
N GLN A 247 9.15 -18.39 5.19
CA GLN A 247 8.78 -16.97 5.33
C GLN A 247 7.60 -16.53 4.45
N THR A 248 7.33 -17.17 3.31
CA THR A 248 6.19 -16.78 2.46
C THR A 248 4.87 -17.40 2.91
N LEU A 249 4.92 -18.48 3.69
CA LEU A 249 3.73 -19.19 4.21
C LEU A 249 3.29 -18.64 5.56
N VAL A 250 4.23 -18.24 6.41
CA VAL A 250 3.96 -17.82 7.79
C VAL A 250 2.97 -16.64 7.89
N PRO A 251 3.01 -15.59 7.03
CA PRO A 251 2.01 -14.52 7.08
C PRO A 251 0.57 -15.03 6.94
N TYR A 252 0.35 -15.98 6.03
CA TYR A 252 -0.97 -16.55 5.78
C TYR A 252 -1.39 -17.51 6.91
N ALA A 253 -0.47 -18.30 7.44
CA ALA A 253 -0.74 -19.14 8.61
C ALA A 253 -1.10 -18.31 9.84
N LEU A 254 -0.33 -17.24 10.12
CA LEU A 254 -0.60 -16.31 11.22
C LEU A 254 -1.95 -15.63 11.05
N LEU A 255 -2.27 -15.20 9.82
CA LEU A 255 -3.57 -14.63 9.50
C LEU A 255 -4.71 -15.58 9.84
N LEU A 256 -4.64 -16.85 9.41
CA LEU A 256 -5.68 -17.84 9.68
C LEU A 256 -5.89 -18.04 11.19
N VAL A 257 -4.80 -18.23 11.94
CA VAL A 257 -4.85 -18.40 13.39
C VAL A 257 -5.48 -17.19 14.07
N VAL A 258 -5.11 -15.96 13.67
CA VAL A 258 -5.67 -14.76 14.28
C VAL A 258 -7.13 -14.58 13.91
N LEU A 259 -7.54 -14.85 12.68
CA LEU A 259 -8.94 -14.72 12.27
C LEU A 259 -9.86 -15.73 12.96
N MET A 260 -9.37 -16.94 13.29
CA MET A 260 -10.12 -17.90 14.11
C MET A 260 -10.46 -17.35 15.49
N VAL A 261 -9.62 -16.49 16.05
CA VAL A 261 -9.82 -15.88 17.38
C VAL A 261 -10.48 -14.50 17.28
N ARG A 262 -10.16 -13.73 16.24
CA ARG A 262 -10.62 -12.36 16.00
C ARG A 262 -10.98 -12.16 14.50
N PRO A 263 -12.25 -12.37 14.11
CA PRO A 263 -12.67 -12.35 12.71
C PRO A 263 -12.58 -10.97 12.03
N TYR A 264 -12.51 -9.89 12.81
CA TYR A 264 -12.34 -8.52 12.30
C TYR A 264 -10.87 -8.05 12.31
N GLY A 265 -9.91 -8.96 12.51
CA GLY A 265 -8.51 -8.62 12.72
C GLY A 265 -8.23 -8.07 14.12
N LEU A 266 -7.00 -7.59 14.33
CA LEU A 266 -6.54 -7.11 15.64
C LEU A 266 -7.21 -5.80 16.07
N PHE A 267 -7.46 -4.89 15.12
CA PHE A 267 -7.97 -3.54 15.37
C PHE A 267 -9.17 -3.14 14.49
N GLY A 268 -9.82 -4.10 13.81
CA GLY A 268 -11.04 -3.81 13.05
C GLY A 268 -12.25 -3.55 13.96
N LYS A 269 -13.18 -2.72 13.47
CA LYS A 269 -14.43 -2.43 14.18
C LYS A 269 -15.48 -3.48 13.81
N ARG A 270 -16.32 -3.86 14.77
CA ARG A 270 -17.53 -4.64 14.48
C ARG A 270 -18.53 -3.75 13.73
N ARG A 271 -18.89 -4.12 12.50
CA ARG A 271 -20.01 -3.49 11.78
C ARG A 271 -21.29 -3.95 12.49
N MET A 272 -21.83 -3.10 13.36
CA MET A 272 -23.11 -3.35 14.04
C MET A 272 -24.21 -2.97 13.06
N GLU A 273 -24.69 -3.93 12.29
CA GLU A 273 -25.90 -3.75 11.50
C GLU A 273 -27.08 -3.69 12.47
N ARG A 274 -27.64 -2.50 12.67
CA ARG A 274 -28.87 -2.34 13.45
C ARG A 274 -30.02 -2.72 12.52
N VAL A 275 -30.56 -3.92 12.73
CA VAL A 275 -31.86 -4.36 12.18
C VAL A 275 -32.98 -3.59 12.87
#